data_AF-S4NWJ3-F1
#
_entry.id   AF-S4NWJ3-F1
#
_cell.length_a   1.000
_cell.length_b   1.000
_cell.length_c   1.000
_cell.angle_alpha   90.00
_cell.angle_beta   90.00
_cell.angle_gamma   90.00
#
_symmetry.space_group_name_H-M   'P 1'
#
loop_
_entity.id
_entity.type
_entity.pdbx_description
1 polymer ?
#
loop_
_entity_poly.entity_id
_entity_poly.type
_entity_poly.pdbx_seq_one_letter_code
_entity_poly.pdbx_strand_id
1 'polypeptide(L)'
;MFATCSDDTTIALWDVRNLKKKIRSLLGHSNWVKNIEFSVKDKLLVTSGLDGSIYTWDINSYTEFNLVYQRVFHASGLMRCRLSPDARQMVMCTTGGLLVIIHDLNLSTLANDLHGFKPNLYRLMQMSQQVIPIAAMYDHLFDAKRTENRVEFVSDFPDGNDAEVVSALQIHPQGWCALSRNISHDDRSEWSCIHDIQPLDTGSDKSCRDTNSPP
;
A
#
# COMPACT_ATOMS: atom_id res chain seq x y z
N MET A 1 -12.30 3.99 21.57
CA MET A 1 -12.78 4.66 20.33
C MET A 1 -12.59 3.68 19.18
N PHE A 2 -13.49 3.66 18.20
CA PHE A 2 -13.29 2.93 16.95
C PHE A 2 -13.69 3.80 15.77
N ALA A 3 -13.30 3.41 14.57
CA ALA A 3 -13.58 4.12 13.34
C ALA A 3 -14.36 3.22 12.36
N THR A 4 -15.18 3.83 11.51
CA THR A 4 -15.91 3.14 10.43
C THR A 4 -15.76 3.93 9.13
N CYS A 5 -15.54 3.24 8.01
CA CYS A 5 -15.57 3.80 6.67
C CYS A 5 -16.89 3.46 5.98
N SER A 6 -17.27 4.24 4.98
CA SER A 6 -18.53 4.08 4.26
C SER A 6 -18.40 4.44 2.79
N ASP A 7 -19.34 3.93 2.00
CA ASP A 7 -19.52 4.29 0.60
C ASP A 7 -20.12 5.70 0.44
N ASP A 8 -20.51 6.36 1.54
CA ASP A 8 -20.87 7.79 1.57
C ASP A 8 -19.66 8.74 1.55
N THR A 9 -18.46 8.21 1.30
CA THR A 9 -17.16 8.91 1.26
C THR A 9 -16.65 9.44 2.61
N THR A 10 -17.33 9.14 3.71
CA THR A 10 -16.95 9.60 5.06
C THR A 10 -16.31 8.52 5.91
N ILE A 11 -15.51 8.97 6.89
CA ILE A 11 -15.07 8.13 8.01
C ILE A 11 -15.71 8.68 9.29
N ALA A 12 -16.31 7.83 10.10
CA ALA A 12 -16.89 8.22 11.38
C ALA A 12 -16.08 7.66 12.55
N LEU A 13 -15.84 8.49 13.56
CA LEU A 13 -15.25 8.11 14.84
C LEU A 13 -16.32 7.95 15.90
N TRP A 14 -16.19 6.91 16.72
CA TRP A 14 -17.22 6.50 17.67
C TRP A 14 -16.64 6.22 19.06
N ASP A 15 -17.41 6.57 20.09
CA ASP A 15 -17.12 6.14 21.45
C ASP A 15 -17.80 4.80 21.70
N VAL A 16 -17.02 3.78 22.05
CA VAL A 16 -17.52 2.45 22.40
C VAL A 16 -18.47 2.52 23.60
N ARG A 17 -18.28 3.51 24.49
CA ARG A 17 -19.13 3.71 25.68
C ARG A 17 -20.45 4.43 25.35
N ASN A 18 -20.53 5.12 24.21
CA ASN A 18 -21.71 5.87 23.79
C ASN A 18 -21.91 5.77 22.26
N LEU A 19 -22.46 4.65 21.83
CA LEU A 19 -22.71 4.34 20.41
C LEU A 19 -23.89 5.12 19.79
N LYS A 20 -24.58 5.98 20.55
CA LYS A 20 -25.76 6.70 20.05
C LYS A 20 -25.40 7.85 19.12
N LYS A 21 -24.17 8.37 19.18
CA LYS A 21 -23.72 9.50 18.38
C LYS A 21 -22.28 9.29 17.91
N LYS A 22 -22.01 9.70 16.68
CA LYS A 22 -20.66 9.86 16.16
C LYS A 22 -19.94 10.93 16.99
N ILE A 23 -18.70 10.67 17.40
CA ILE A 23 -17.83 11.69 18.01
C ILE A 23 -17.51 12.74 16.95
N ARG A 24 -17.14 12.28 15.76
CA ARG A 24 -16.69 13.13 14.67
C ARG A 24 -16.84 12.42 13.33
N SER A 25 -17.00 13.20 12.26
CA SER A 25 -16.92 12.74 10.88
C SER A 25 -15.68 13.34 10.23
N LEU A 26 -14.88 12.52 9.56
CA LEU A 26 -13.72 12.91 8.79
C LEU A 26 -14.13 12.99 7.32
N LEU A 27 -13.81 14.12 6.68
CA LEU A 27 -14.19 14.45 5.31
C LEU A 27 -12.90 14.73 4.53
N GLY A 28 -12.75 14.10 3.36
CA GLY A 28 -11.59 14.32 2.50
C GLY A 28 -11.54 13.40 1.29
N HIS A 29 -12.03 12.16 1.42
CA HIS A 29 -12.19 11.26 0.28
C HIS A 29 -13.31 11.74 -0.65
N SER A 30 -13.09 11.61 -1.95
CA SER A 30 -14.06 11.98 -2.99
C SER A 30 -14.86 10.78 -3.53
N ASN A 31 -14.58 9.57 -3.05
CA ASN A 31 -15.26 8.33 -3.42
C ASN A 31 -15.28 7.36 -2.23
N TRP A 32 -15.81 6.15 -2.42
CA TRP A 32 -16.00 5.13 -1.39
C TRP A 32 -14.74 4.83 -0.60
N VAL A 33 -14.83 4.90 0.73
CA VAL A 33 -13.70 4.55 1.61
C VAL A 33 -13.77 3.06 1.89
N LYS A 34 -12.75 2.32 1.47
CA LYS A 34 -12.74 0.84 1.51
C LYS A 34 -11.83 0.25 2.56
N ASN A 35 -10.98 1.06 3.19
CA ASN A 35 -10.08 0.57 4.23
C ASN A 35 -9.78 1.62 5.30
N ILE A 36 -9.59 1.13 6.53
CA ILE A 36 -9.13 1.90 7.69
C ILE A 36 -8.10 1.05 8.43
N GLU A 37 -6.94 1.63 8.71
CA GLU A 37 -5.89 1.06 9.56
C GLU A 37 -5.43 2.13 10.57
N PHE A 38 -4.86 1.70 11.68
CA PHE A 38 -4.24 2.61 12.66
C PHE A 38 -2.74 2.32 12.74
N SER A 39 -1.91 3.31 12.39
CA SER A 39 -0.46 3.21 12.60
C SER A 39 -0.16 3.41 14.07
N VAL A 40 0.21 2.34 14.77
CA VAL A 40 0.65 2.40 16.17
C VAL A 40 1.96 3.19 16.33
N LYS A 41 2.82 3.16 15.30
CA LYS A 41 4.12 3.84 15.29
C LYS A 41 3.95 5.36 15.21
N ASP A 42 3.10 5.83 14.30
CA ASP A 42 2.93 7.26 14.02
C ASP A 42 1.73 7.87 14.77
N LYS A 43 0.89 7.04 15.39
CA LYS A 43 -0.37 7.40 16.06
C LYS A 43 -1.37 8.09 15.13
N LEU A 44 -1.35 7.71 13.86
CA LEU A 44 -2.22 8.24 12.80
C LEU A 44 -3.21 7.18 12.33
N LEU A 45 -4.42 7.63 11.98
CA LEU A 45 -5.36 6.81 11.22
C LEU A 45 -4.96 6.85 9.74
N VAL A 46 -4.92 5.71 9.06
CA VAL A 46 -4.66 5.59 7.63
C VAL A 46 -5.91 5.09 6.95
N THR A 47 -6.35 5.77 5.89
CA THR A 47 -7.54 5.39 5.13
C THR A 47 -7.24 5.34 3.65
N SER A 48 -7.88 4.42 2.94
CA SER A 48 -7.81 4.34 1.48
C SER A 48 -9.19 4.16 0.86
N GLY A 49 -9.38 4.69 -0.34
CA GLY A 49 -10.66 4.65 -1.04
C GLY A 49 -10.52 4.48 -2.54
N LEU A 50 -11.67 4.34 -3.20
CA LEU A 50 -11.78 4.22 -4.66
C LEU A 50 -11.55 5.54 -5.40
N ASP A 51 -11.17 6.60 -4.70
CA ASP A 51 -10.65 7.85 -5.27
C ASP A 51 -9.14 7.76 -5.56
N GLY A 52 -8.56 6.58 -5.40
CA GLY A 52 -7.14 6.34 -5.68
C GLY A 52 -6.22 6.82 -4.56
N SER A 53 -6.76 7.38 -3.47
CA SER A 53 -5.97 8.15 -2.50
C SER A 53 -5.79 7.42 -1.18
N ILE A 54 -4.63 7.63 -0.54
CA ILE A 54 -4.38 7.27 0.85
C ILE A 54 -4.27 8.57 1.66
N TYR A 55 -5.06 8.65 2.73
CA TYR A 55 -5.03 9.76 3.67
C TYR A 55 -4.53 9.31 5.03
N THR A 56 -3.78 10.19 5.70
CA THR A 56 -3.46 10.08 7.11
C THR A 56 -4.23 11.13 7.91
N TRP A 57 -4.74 10.75 9.08
CA TRP A 57 -5.52 11.62 9.95
C TRP A 57 -4.92 11.62 11.35
N ASP A 58 -4.63 12.80 11.86
CA ASP A 58 -4.34 12.97 13.28
C ASP A 58 -5.67 13.12 14.05
N ILE A 59 -6.13 11.99 14.58
CA ILE A 59 -7.36 11.92 15.38
C ILE A 59 -7.14 12.27 16.86
N ASN A 60 -5.88 12.46 17.28
CA ASN A 60 -5.51 12.79 18.66
C ASN A 60 -5.24 14.28 18.85
N SER A 61 -5.02 15.04 17.76
CA SER A 61 -4.87 16.48 17.83
C SER A 61 -6.16 17.16 18.31
N TYR A 62 -6.01 17.97 19.35
CA TYR A 62 -7.06 18.79 19.95
C TYR A 62 -7.03 20.24 19.42
N THR A 63 -6.72 20.43 18.15
CA THR A 63 -6.77 21.76 17.53
C THR A 63 -8.22 22.25 17.43
N GLU A 64 -8.47 23.49 17.85
CA GLU A 64 -9.78 24.13 17.83
C GLU A 64 -10.34 24.31 16.40
N PHE A 65 -9.47 24.27 15.38
CA PHE A 65 -9.79 24.66 14.00
C PHE A 65 -9.46 23.58 12.94
N ASN A 66 -10.12 22.43 13.02
CA ASN A 66 -10.08 21.30 12.07
C ASN A 66 -9.09 20.19 12.42
N LEU A 67 -9.41 18.98 11.94
CA LEU A 67 -8.49 17.84 11.91
C LEU A 67 -7.31 18.15 11.00
N VAL A 68 -6.13 17.75 11.44
CA VAL A 68 -4.96 17.66 10.58
C VAL A 68 -5.07 16.36 9.78
N TYR A 69 -5.19 16.48 8.47
CA TYR A 69 -5.15 15.35 7.55
C TYR A 69 -4.33 15.69 6.31
N GLN A 70 -3.74 14.66 5.72
CA GLN A 70 -2.87 14.80 4.55
C GLN A 70 -3.10 13.63 3.59
N ARG A 71 -3.15 13.92 2.29
CA ARG A 71 -3.07 12.88 1.26
C ARG A 71 -1.60 12.48 1.10
N VAL A 72 -1.26 11.26 1.50
CA VAL A 72 0.12 10.77 1.49
C VAL A 72 0.46 9.97 0.26
N PHE A 73 -0.54 9.49 -0.48
CA PHE A 73 -0.31 8.77 -1.73
C PHE A 73 -1.53 8.86 -2.65
N HIS A 74 -1.29 8.76 -3.95
CA HIS A 74 -2.34 8.65 -4.96
C HIS A 74 -1.90 7.75 -6.10
N ALA A 75 -2.71 6.72 -6.40
CA ALA A 75 -2.57 5.91 -7.60
C ALA A 75 -3.94 5.62 -8.19
N SER A 76 -4.07 5.80 -9.51
CA SER A 76 -5.29 5.43 -10.22
C SER A 76 -5.57 3.93 -10.02
N GLY A 77 -6.80 3.63 -9.64
CA GLY A 77 -7.23 2.26 -9.36
C GLY A 77 -6.74 1.69 -8.03
N LEU A 78 -6.23 2.49 -7.09
CA LEU A 78 -5.96 2.00 -5.74
C LEU A 78 -7.26 1.43 -5.13
N MET A 79 -7.19 0.19 -4.62
CA MET A 79 -8.35 -0.50 -4.06
C MET A 79 -8.28 -0.58 -2.55
N ARG A 80 -7.19 -1.14 -2.03
CA ARG A 80 -7.01 -1.39 -0.60
C ARG A 80 -5.56 -1.16 -0.21
N CYS A 81 -5.35 -0.80 1.05
CA CYS A 81 -4.05 -0.89 1.70
C CYS A 81 -4.16 -1.68 3.00
N ARG A 82 -3.05 -2.18 3.51
CA ARG A 82 -2.92 -2.83 4.83
C ARG A 82 -1.59 -2.44 5.43
N LEU A 83 -1.57 -2.22 6.74
CA LEU A 83 -0.34 -2.03 7.49
C LEU A 83 0.12 -3.36 8.08
N SER A 84 1.43 -3.54 8.20
CA SER A 84 1.98 -4.56 9.09
C SER A 84 1.63 -4.23 10.55
N PRO A 85 1.60 -5.23 11.45
CA PRO A 85 1.28 -5.02 12.86
C PRO A 85 2.16 -3.97 13.58
N ASP A 86 3.41 -3.85 13.15
CA ASP A 86 4.38 -2.86 13.65
C ASP A 86 4.35 -1.52 12.89
N ALA A 87 3.47 -1.39 11.89
CA ALA A 87 3.33 -0.25 10.98
C ALA A 87 4.65 0.14 10.28
N ARG A 88 5.55 -0.81 10.04
CA ARG A 88 6.77 -0.60 9.23
C ARG A 88 6.58 -0.87 7.76
N GLN A 89 5.54 -1.61 7.39
CA GLN A 89 5.24 -1.92 6.01
C GLN A 89 3.81 -1.53 5.67
N MET A 90 3.60 -1.08 4.45
CA MET A 90 2.28 -0.90 3.87
C MET A 90 2.18 -1.71 2.59
N VAL A 91 1.23 -2.64 2.55
CA VAL A 91 0.89 -3.41 1.34
C VAL A 91 -0.35 -2.78 0.73
N MET A 92 -0.31 -2.46 -0.55
CA MET A 92 -1.44 -1.90 -1.27
C MET A 92 -1.68 -2.62 -2.58
N CYS A 93 -2.93 -2.68 -3.01
CA CYS A 93 -3.32 -3.29 -4.27
C CYS A 93 -4.08 -2.31 -5.15
N THR A 94 -3.90 -2.45 -6.46
CA THR A 94 -4.67 -1.72 -7.47
C THR A 94 -5.73 -2.61 -8.14
N THR A 95 -6.64 -2.01 -8.90
CA THR A 95 -7.66 -2.71 -9.69
C THR A 95 -7.04 -3.65 -10.73
N GLY A 96 -5.92 -3.24 -11.33
CA GLY A 96 -5.17 -4.02 -12.31
C GLY A 96 -4.21 -5.02 -11.70
N GLY A 97 -4.48 -5.48 -10.47
CA GLY A 97 -3.74 -6.59 -9.88
C GLY A 97 -2.39 -6.27 -9.26
N LEU A 98 -1.88 -5.05 -9.47
CA LEU A 98 -0.58 -4.67 -8.96
C LEU A 98 -0.61 -4.62 -7.44
N LEU A 99 0.16 -5.51 -6.82
CA LEU A 99 0.48 -5.46 -5.39
C LEU A 99 1.81 -4.76 -5.20
N VAL A 100 1.77 -3.72 -4.38
CA VAL A 100 2.92 -2.87 -4.04
C VAL A 100 3.16 -2.94 -2.55
N ILE A 101 4.39 -3.17 -2.15
CA ILE A 101 4.84 -3.10 -0.77
C ILE A 101 5.68 -1.84 -0.62
N ILE A 102 5.41 -1.09 0.44
CA ILE A 102 6.27 0.00 0.90
C ILE A 102 6.94 -0.47 2.19
N HIS A 103 8.25 -0.66 2.13
CA HIS A 103 9.09 -1.02 3.28
C HIS A 103 9.60 0.23 3.98
N ASP A 104 9.97 0.07 5.26
CA ASP A 104 10.46 1.13 6.13
C ASP A 104 9.58 2.39 6.04
N LEU A 105 8.27 2.16 6.16
CA LEU A 105 7.23 3.13 5.95
C LEU A 105 7.43 4.35 6.85
N ASN A 106 7.57 5.54 6.29
CA ASN A 106 7.55 6.80 7.00
C ASN A 106 6.40 7.65 6.45
N LEU A 107 5.28 7.67 7.16
CA LEU A 107 4.07 8.37 6.73
C LEU A 107 4.27 9.89 6.64
N SER A 108 5.22 10.47 7.38
CA SER A 108 5.47 11.92 7.37
C SER A 108 6.13 12.40 6.09
N THR A 109 6.98 11.57 5.48
CA THR A 109 7.72 11.88 4.24
C THR A 109 7.12 11.21 3.01
N LEU A 110 6.24 10.22 3.17
CA LEU A 110 5.69 9.40 2.09
C LEU A 110 5.13 10.22 0.92
N ALA A 111 4.40 11.30 1.23
CA ALA A 111 3.83 12.19 0.22
C ALA A 111 4.88 12.84 -0.69
N ASN A 112 6.04 13.19 -0.12
CA ASN A 112 7.14 13.82 -0.82
C ASN A 112 7.98 12.77 -1.55
N ASP A 113 8.26 11.64 -0.88
CA ASP A 113 9.06 10.55 -1.42
C ASP A 113 8.43 9.96 -2.69
N LEU A 114 7.11 9.73 -2.68
CA LEU A 114 6.38 9.16 -3.81
C LEU A 114 5.68 10.23 -4.66
N HIS A 115 6.09 11.50 -4.54
CA HIS A 115 5.45 12.59 -5.27
C HIS A 115 5.57 12.39 -6.78
N GLY A 116 4.44 12.27 -7.46
CA GLY A 116 4.38 12.06 -8.91
C GLY A 116 4.69 10.63 -9.37
N PHE A 117 5.01 9.71 -8.45
CA PHE A 117 5.24 8.31 -8.77
C PHE A 117 3.95 7.67 -9.30
N LYS A 118 4.05 7.00 -10.44
CA LYS A 118 2.93 6.31 -11.11
C LYS A 118 3.22 4.81 -11.18
N PRO A 119 2.73 3.99 -10.22
CA PRO A 119 3.06 2.57 -10.14
C PRO A 119 2.77 1.80 -11.45
N ASN A 120 1.61 2.04 -12.06
CA ASN A 120 1.22 1.35 -13.31
C ASN A 120 2.16 1.69 -14.48
N LEU A 121 2.65 2.94 -14.56
CA LEU A 121 3.60 3.34 -15.60
C LEU A 121 4.98 2.72 -15.37
N TYR A 122 5.41 2.65 -14.10
CA TYR A 122 6.67 1.99 -13.75
C TYR A 122 6.61 0.48 -14.01
N ARG A 123 5.49 -0.16 -13.67
CA ARG A 123 5.28 -1.59 -13.97
C ARG A 123 5.30 -1.85 -15.48
N LEU A 124 4.65 -1.00 -16.27
CA LEU A 124 4.69 -1.09 -17.73
C LEU A 124 6.12 -0.97 -18.28
N MET A 125 6.93 -0.07 -17.73
CA MET A 125 8.35 0.06 -18.08
C MET A 125 9.12 -1.24 -17.82
N GLN A 126 8.94 -1.85 -16.64
CA GLN A 126 9.59 -3.12 -16.28
C GLN A 126 9.17 -4.27 -17.21
N MET A 127 7.88 -4.40 -17.51
CA MET A 127 7.35 -5.49 -18.33
C MET A 127 7.72 -5.35 -19.81
N SER A 128 7.69 -4.13 -20.35
CA SER A 128 8.02 -3.89 -21.77
C SER A 128 9.51 -3.97 -22.07
N GLN A 129 10.37 -3.95 -21.04
CA GLN A 129 11.83 -3.85 -21.16
C GLN A 129 12.28 -2.61 -21.95
N GLN A 130 11.42 -1.60 -22.05
CA GLN A 130 11.73 -0.31 -22.69
C GLN A 130 11.83 0.76 -21.61
N VAL A 131 12.85 1.62 -21.72
CA VAL A 131 13.02 2.74 -20.81
C VAL A 131 11.96 3.80 -21.12
N ILE A 132 11.09 4.06 -20.15
CA ILE A 132 10.14 5.17 -20.17
C ILE A 132 10.75 6.27 -19.30
N PRO A 133 11.30 7.38 -19.87
CA PRO A 133 12.12 8.32 -19.11
C PRO A 133 11.46 8.88 -17.85
N ILE A 134 10.16 9.18 -17.92
CA ILE A 134 9.39 9.72 -16.78
C ILE A 134 9.25 8.69 -15.65
N ALA A 135 9.20 7.39 -15.97
CA ALA A 135 9.13 6.33 -14.97
C ALA A 135 10.52 6.03 -14.39
N ALA A 136 11.56 5.99 -15.23
CA ALA A 136 12.94 5.74 -14.81
C ALA A 136 13.47 6.75 -13.77
N MET A 137 12.89 7.97 -13.72
CA MET A 137 13.18 8.95 -12.65
C MET A 137 12.94 8.40 -11.23
N TYR A 138 12.13 7.35 -11.10
CA TYR A 138 11.74 6.74 -9.82
C TYR A 138 12.50 5.45 -9.48
N ASP A 139 13.55 5.08 -10.24
CA ASP A 139 14.35 3.87 -9.97
C ASP A 139 14.93 3.86 -8.54
N HIS A 140 15.23 5.03 -8.01
CA HIS A 140 15.73 5.23 -6.64
C HIS A 140 14.74 4.75 -5.56
N LEU A 141 13.44 4.64 -5.85
CA LEU A 141 12.45 4.10 -4.92
C LEU A 141 12.62 2.59 -4.70
N PHE A 142 13.22 1.89 -5.66
CA PHE A 142 13.40 0.43 -5.64
C PHE A 142 14.79 0.00 -5.15
N ASP A 143 15.71 0.95 -4.92
CA ASP A 143 17.06 0.66 -4.45
C ASP A 143 17.01 -0.06 -3.08
N ALA A 144 17.66 -1.22 -2.99
CA ALA A 144 17.77 -2.01 -1.76
C ALA A 144 18.49 -1.27 -0.62
N LYS A 145 19.28 -0.23 -0.93
CA LYS A 145 19.95 0.61 0.06
C LYS A 145 19.08 1.74 0.62
N ARG A 146 17.90 1.98 0.03
CA ARG A 146 16.97 3.01 0.49
C ARG A 146 16.45 2.63 1.89
N THR A 147 16.54 3.56 2.83
CA THR A 147 16.25 3.30 4.25
C THR A 147 14.85 3.70 4.69
N GLU A 148 14.08 4.37 3.84
CA GLU A 148 12.70 4.80 4.14
C GLU A 148 11.84 4.73 2.89
N ASN A 149 10.57 4.31 3.02
CA ASN A 149 9.60 4.28 1.94
C ASN A 149 10.13 3.60 0.65
N ARG A 150 10.88 2.50 0.79
CA ARG A 150 11.33 1.70 -0.35
C ARG A 150 10.13 0.99 -0.97
N VAL A 151 10.01 1.03 -2.28
CA VAL A 151 8.92 0.41 -3.05
C VAL A 151 9.37 -0.95 -3.58
N GLU A 152 8.47 -1.92 -3.49
CA GLU A 152 8.62 -3.25 -4.06
C GLU A 152 7.33 -3.69 -4.75
N PHE A 153 7.44 -4.36 -5.89
CA PHE A 153 6.30 -4.95 -6.58
C PHE A 153 6.29 -6.46 -6.38
N VAL A 154 5.17 -6.96 -5.91
CA VAL A 154 4.93 -8.39 -5.76
C VAL A 154 4.78 -9.01 -7.15
N SER A 155 5.54 -10.08 -7.40
CA SER A 155 5.59 -10.75 -8.71
C SER A 155 5.65 -12.27 -8.61
N ASP A 156 5.46 -12.83 -7.42
CA ASP A 156 5.49 -14.26 -7.09
C ASP A 156 4.14 -14.97 -7.35
N PHE A 157 3.32 -14.43 -8.26
CA PHE A 157 2.08 -15.08 -8.65
C PHE A 157 2.37 -16.36 -9.46
N PRO A 158 1.57 -17.43 -9.28
CA PRO A 158 1.69 -18.65 -10.08
C PRO A 158 1.53 -18.41 -11.58
N ASP A 159 2.14 -19.25 -12.40
CA ASP A 159 1.95 -19.21 -13.86
C ASP A 159 0.46 -19.34 -14.22
N GLY A 160 -0.03 -18.42 -15.06
CA GLY A 160 -1.44 -18.34 -15.45
C GLY A 160 -2.34 -17.58 -14.46
N ASN A 161 -1.80 -17.07 -13.35
CA ASN A 161 -2.51 -16.18 -12.44
C ASN A 161 -2.18 -14.71 -12.77
N ASP A 162 -2.84 -14.18 -13.81
CA ASP A 162 -2.91 -12.74 -14.06
C ASP A 162 -3.86 -12.14 -13.02
N ALA A 163 -3.34 -11.95 -11.81
CA ALA A 163 -4.13 -11.63 -10.64
C ALA A 163 -4.84 -10.28 -10.76
N GLU A 164 -6.05 -10.25 -11.30
CA GLU A 164 -6.86 -9.04 -11.38
C GLU A 164 -7.83 -8.95 -10.21
N VAL A 165 -8.29 -7.72 -9.92
CA VAL A 165 -9.33 -7.47 -8.93
C VAL A 165 -9.05 -8.16 -7.57
N VAL A 166 -8.14 -7.58 -6.80
CA VAL A 166 -7.83 -8.08 -5.44
C VAL A 166 -9.04 -7.85 -4.52
N SER A 167 -9.83 -8.90 -4.35
CA SER A 167 -11.08 -8.90 -3.58
C SER A 167 -10.83 -8.77 -2.08
N ALA A 168 -9.74 -9.37 -1.59
CA ALA A 168 -9.31 -9.28 -0.20
C ALA A 168 -7.79 -9.22 -0.08
N LEU A 169 -7.32 -8.46 0.90
CA LEU A 169 -5.92 -8.36 1.31
C LEU A 169 -5.87 -8.41 2.83
N GLN A 170 -5.02 -9.27 3.38
CA GLN A 170 -4.81 -9.45 4.81
C GLN A 170 -3.32 -9.62 5.11
N ILE A 171 -2.87 -9.07 6.23
CA ILE A 171 -1.50 -9.27 6.70
C ILE A 171 -1.52 -10.31 7.81
N HIS A 172 -0.55 -11.22 7.80
CA HIS A 172 -0.37 -12.18 8.86
C HIS A 172 -0.20 -11.45 10.21
N PRO A 173 -0.77 -11.94 11.34
CA PRO A 173 -0.71 -11.24 12.62
C PRO A 173 0.71 -10.98 13.15
N GLN A 174 1.69 -11.77 12.70
CA GLN A 174 3.11 -11.59 13.02
C GLN A 174 3.86 -10.75 11.97
N GLY A 175 3.18 -10.30 10.91
CA GLY A 175 3.76 -9.44 9.87
C GLY A 175 4.67 -10.15 8.87
N TRP A 176 4.64 -11.49 8.81
CA TRP A 176 5.55 -12.29 7.97
C TRP A 176 5.18 -12.25 6.49
N CYS A 177 3.89 -12.37 6.19
CA CYS A 177 3.38 -12.50 4.84
C CYS A 177 2.05 -11.77 4.67
N ALA A 178 1.68 -11.54 3.42
CA ALA A 178 0.38 -11.02 3.02
C ALA A 178 -0.41 -12.11 2.28
N LEU A 179 -1.67 -12.30 2.66
CA LEU A 179 -2.62 -13.11 1.92
C LEU A 179 -3.42 -12.19 0.98
N SER A 180 -3.42 -12.50 -0.31
CA SER A 180 -4.31 -11.90 -1.29
C SER A 180 -5.33 -12.92 -1.78
N ARG A 181 -6.54 -12.44 -2.09
CA ARG A 181 -7.52 -13.17 -2.89
C ARG A 181 -7.81 -12.35 -4.13
N ASN A 182 -7.64 -12.97 -5.29
CA ASN A 182 -7.79 -12.31 -6.58
C ASN A 182 -8.57 -13.18 -7.55
N ILE A 183 -9.10 -12.56 -8.59
CA ILE A 183 -9.80 -13.22 -9.70
C ILE A 183 -8.86 -13.15 -10.91
N SER A 184 -8.85 -14.15 -11.79
CA SER A 184 -8.09 -14.03 -13.04
C SER A 184 -8.72 -13.00 -13.96
N HIS A 185 -7.93 -12.37 -14.83
CA HIS A 185 -8.44 -11.41 -15.83
C HIS A 185 -9.64 -11.93 -16.65
N ASP A 186 -9.75 -13.24 -16.88
CA ASP A 186 -10.86 -13.84 -17.64
C ASP A 186 -12.12 -14.13 -16.80
N ASP A 187 -12.12 -13.76 -15.52
CA ASP A 187 -13.15 -14.02 -14.51
C ASP A 187 -13.51 -15.51 -14.33
N ARG A 188 -12.64 -16.43 -14.75
CA ARG A 188 -12.91 -17.88 -14.69
C ARG A 188 -12.36 -18.58 -13.46
N SER A 189 -11.38 -17.98 -12.79
CA SER A 189 -10.70 -18.60 -11.66
C SER A 189 -10.51 -17.63 -10.50
N GLU A 190 -10.60 -18.17 -9.28
CA GLU A 190 -10.24 -17.46 -8.05
C GLU A 190 -8.97 -18.06 -7.46
N TRP A 191 -8.07 -17.20 -7.02
CA TRP A 191 -6.81 -17.58 -6.41
C TRP A 191 -6.71 -17.04 -4.99
N SER A 192 -5.98 -17.78 -4.16
CA SER A 192 -5.54 -17.32 -2.84
C SER A 192 -4.02 -17.48 -2.80
N CYS A 193 -3.32 -16.36 -2.71
CA CYS A 193 -1.86 -16.32 -2.78
C CYS A 193 -1.29 -15.78 -1.47
N ILE A 194 -0.21 -16.38 -1.01
CA ILE A 194 0.56 -15.92 0.16
C ILE A 194 1.86 -15.35 -0.37
N HIS A 195 2.10 -14.08 -0.08
CA HIS A 195 3.25 -13.31 -0.53
C HIS A 195 4.18 -13.06 0.65
N ASP A 196 5.47 -13.32 0.49
CA ASP A 196 6.46 -12.83 1.43
C ASP A 196 6.51 -11.30 1.36
N ILE A 197 6.51 -10.66 2.52
CA ILE A 197 6.61 -9.19 2.62
C ILE A 197 7.84 -8.76 3.41
N GLN A 198 8.68 -9.70 3.84
CA GLN A 198 9.91 -9.38 4.56
C GLN A 198 10.88 -8.58 3.68
N PRO A 199 11.67 -7.67 4.28
CA PRO A 199 12.71 -6.98 3.53
C PRO A 199 13.74 -7.99 3.01
N LEU A 200 14.33 -7.68 1.84
CA LEU A 200 15.41 -8.49 1.28
C LEU A 200 16.62 -8.51 2.23
N ASP A 201 17.12 -9.71 2.53
CA ASP A 201 18.33 -9.90 3.33
C ASP A 201 19.53 -9.34 2.55
N THR A 202 20.04 -8.19 2.97
CA THR A 202 21.20 -7.52 2.33
C THR A 202 22.53 -8.28 2.53
N GLY A 203 22.51 -9.45 3.16
CA GLY A 203 23.69 -10.20 3.61
C GLY A 203 24.10 -11.42 2.78
N SER A 204 23.34 -11.86 1.78
CA SER A 204 23.62 -13.13 1.07
C SER A 204 24.27 -13.00 -0.31
N ASP A 205 24.47 -11.77 -0.82
CA ASP A 205 24.93 -11.54 -2.19
C ASP A 205 26.47 -11.55 -2.36
N LYS A 206 27.16 -12.45 -1.63
CA LYS A 206 28.59 -12.76 -1.81
C LYS A 206 28.79 -14.27 -1.99
N SER A 207 28.29 -14.86 -3.08
CA SER A 207 28.86 -16.14 -3.56
C SER A 207 28.59 -16.53 -5.03
N CYS A 208 27.82 -15.77 -5.81
CA CYS A 208 27.56 -16.14 -7.21
C CYS A 208 27.99 -15.07 -8.23
N ARG A 209 29.24 -14.63 -8.15
CA ARG A 209 29.95 -14.03 -9.29
C ARG A 209 31.39 -14.50 -9.24
N ASP A 210 31.66 -15.66 -9.83
CA ASP A 210 32.90 -16.01 -10.52
C ASP A 210 32.82 -17.47 -10.96
N THR A 211 32.34 -17.68 -12.18
CA THR A 211 32.86 -18.64 -13.17
C THR A 211 31.86 -18.66 -14.32
N ASN A 212 32.12 -17.93 -15.40
CA ASN A 212 31.81 -18.29 -16.79
C ASN A 212 32.12 -17.12 -17.72
N SER A 213 33.39 -17.03 -18.12
CA SER A 213 33.79 -16.43 -19.38
C SER A 213 34.20 -17.56 -20.33
N PRO A 214 33.59 -17.69 -21.53
CA PRO A 214 34.12 -18.54 -22.59
C PRO A 214 34.92 -17.70 -23.63
N PRO A 215 35.67 -18.36 -24.53
CA PRO A 215 37.01 -17.97 -24.99
C PRO A 215 37.07 -16.92 -26.09
#